data_AF-A0A380DPP7-F1
#
_entry.id   AF-A0A380DPP7-F1
#
_cell.length_a   1.000
_cell.length_b   1.000
_cell.length_c   1.000
_cell.angle_alpha   90.00
_cell.angle_beta   90.00
_cell.angle_gamma   90.00
#
_symmetry.space_group_name_H-M   'P 1'
#
loop_
_entity.id
_entity.type
_entity.pdbx_description
1 polymer ?
#
loop_
_entity_poly.entity_id
_entity_poly.type
_entity_poly.pdbx_seq_one_letter_code
_entity_poly.pdbx_strand_id
1 'polypeptide(L)'
;MNVWEESLWEVFFNKIARKEDPAIYQNKDGHLKRTLRVRDFLALGVGTIVSTSIFTLPGIVAAEHAGPAVALSFLLAAIVAGLVAFTYAEMAAAMPFAGSAYSWVNVLFGEFLDGLPVGLY
;
A
#
# COMPACT_ATOMS: atom_id res chain seq x y z
N MET A 1 7.58 -3.92 -44.03
CA MET A 1 7.27 -3.47 -42.65
C MET A 1 6.05 -4.26 -42.23
N ASN A 2 6.23 -5.17 -41.28
CA ASN A 2 5.62 -6.49 -41.33
C ASN A 2 4.29 -6.54 -40.56
N VAL A 3 3.27 -7.18 -41.15
CA VAL A 3 1.94 -7.43 -40.54
C VAL A 3 2.02 -8.11 -39.16
N TRP A 4 3.10 -8.86 -38.91
CA TRP A 4 3.41 -9.47 -37.61
C TRP A 4 3.73 -8.46 -36.52
N GLU A 5 4.36 -7.33 -36.85
CA GLU A 5 4.74 -6.30 -35.89
C GLU A 5 3.49 -5.59 -35.36
N GLU A 6 2.54 -5.24 -36.24
CA GLU A 6 1.28 -4.60 -35.84
C GLU A 6 0.43 -5.49 -34.92
N SER A 7 0.46 -6.82 -35.11
CA SER A 7 -0.22 -7.75 -34.21
C SER A 7 0.40 -7.79 -32.80
N LEU A 8 1.73 -7.63 -32.69
CA LEU A 8 2.42 -7.55 -31.41
C LEU A 8 2.15 -6.22 -30.72
N TRP A 9 2.12 -5.12 -31.49
CA TRP A 9 1.76 -3.81 -30.98
C TRP A 9 0.33 -3.79 -30.44
N GLU A 10 -0.64 -4.36 -31.14
CA GLU A 10 -2.01 -4.43 -30.63
C GLU A 10 -2.15 -5.31 -29.39
N VAL A 11 -1.51 -6.49 -29.34
CA VAL A 11 -1.52 -7.34 -28.14
C VAL A 11 -0.85 -6.64 -26.96
N PHE A 12 0.24 -5.92 -27.19
CA PHE A 12 0.95 -5.14 -26.18
C PHE A 12 0.11 -3.98 -25.66
N PHE A 13 -0.49 -3.18 -26.54
CA PHE A 13 -1.36 -2.06 -26.14
C PHE A 13 -2.63 -2.54 -25.44
N ASN A 14 -3.22 -3.66 -25.87
CA ASN A 14 -4.41 -4.24 -25.25
C ASN A 14 -4.11 -4.91 -23.89
N LYS A 15 -2.88 -5.41 -23.70
CA LYS A 15 -2.39 -5.91 -22.41
C LYS A 15 -2.16 -4.76 -21.42
N ILE A 16 -1.52 -3.68 -21.85
CA ILE A 16 -1.33 -2.47 -21.02
C ILE A 16 -2.67 -1.82 -20.64
N ALA A 17 -3.67 -1.85 -21.55
CA ALA A 17 -4.99 -1.29 -21.32
C ALA A 17 -5.92 -2.17 -20.48
N ARG A 18 -5.54 -3.42 -20.15
CA ARG A 18 -6.32 -4.27 -19.25
C ARG A 18 -6.16 -3.77 -17.81
N LYS A 19 -7.23 -3.17 -17.28
CA LYS A 19 -7.41 -3.04 -15.82
C LYS A 19 -7.63 -4.45 -15.26
N GLU A 20 -6.87 -4.85 -14.24
CA GLU A 20 -7.12 -6.12 -13.55
C GLU A 20 -8.55 -6.13 -13.00
N ASP A 21 -9.31 -7.16 -13.38
CA ASP A 21 -10.69 -7.33 -12.96
C ASP A 21 -10.70 -7.63 -11.44
N PRO A 22 -11.34 -6.80 -10.59
CA PRO A 22 -11.34 -6.99 -9.14
C PRO A 22 -11.93 -8.35 -8.70
N ALA A 23 -12.64 -9.05 -9.60
CA ALA A 23 -13.16 -10.39 -9.41
C ALA A 23 -12.08 -11.49 -9.22
N ILE A 24 -10.83 -11.28 -9.67
CA ILE A 24 -9.73 -12.25 -9.49
C ILE A 24 -9.29 -12.34 -8.02
N TYR A 25 -9.23 -11.22 -7.31
CA TYR A 25 -8.91 -11.19 -5.87
C TYR A 25 -10.03 -11.82 -5.04
N GLN A 26 -11.28 -11.57 -5.41
CA GLN A 26 -12.45 -12.10 -4.72
C GLN A 26 -12.54 -13.63 -4.81
N ASN A 27 -12.07 -14.24 -5.90
CA ASN A 27 -11.97 -15.69 -6.06
C ASN A 27 -10.81 -16.30 -5.25
N LYS A 28 -9.66 -15.61 -5.17
CA LYS A 28 -8.53 -16.03 -4.31
C LYS A 28 -8.90 -15.99 -2.82
N ASP A 29 -9.64 -14.97 -2.39
CA ASP A 29 -10.01 -14.80 -0.98
C ASP A 29 -11.26 -15.60 -0.57
N GLY A 30 -12.03 -16.12 -1.54
CA GLY A 30 -13.29 -16.82 -1.29
C GLY A 30 -13.17 -18.10 -0.43
N HIS A 31 -11.98 -18.68 -0.32
CA HIS A 31 -11.71 -19.83 0.55
C HIS A 31 -11.41 -19.45 2.01
N LEU A 32 -11.11 -18.17 2.30
CA LEU A 32 -10.81 -17.69 3.64
C LEU A 32 -12.09 -17.26 4.36
N LYS A 33 -12.35 -17.88 5.51
CA LYS A 33 -13.43 -17.45 6.40
C LYS A 33 -13.04 -16.10 7.02
N ARG A 34 -13.83 -15.04 6.80
CA ARG A 34 -13.68 -13.76 7.51
C ARG A 34 -13.93 -13.96 9.01
N THR A 35 -12.87 -14.21 9.77
CA THR A 35 -12.90 -14.41 11.23
C THR A 35 -12.39 -13.19 12.00
N LEU A 36 -11.57 -12.33 11.37
CA LEU A 36 -11.05 -11.13 12.02
C LEU A 36 -12.18 -10.14 12.30
N ARG A 37 -12.30 -9.76 13.58
CA ARG A 37 -13.14 -8.64 14.01
C ARG A 37 -12.32 -7.36 14.04
N VAL A 38 -13.01 -6.22 14.13
CA VAL A 38 -12.40 -4.88 14.21
C VAL A 38 -11.34 -4.79 15.32
N ARG A 39 -11.59 -5.44 16.46
CA ARG A 39 -10.65 -5.46 17.59
C ARG A 39 -9.37 -6.23 17.28
N ASP A 40 -9.48 -7.34 16.56
CA ASP A 40 -8.33 -8.16 16.18
C ASP A 40 -7.48 -7.40 15.16
N PHE A 41 -8.14 -6.74 14.19
CA PHE A 41 -7.45 -5.92 13.19
C PHE A 41 -6.75 -4.71 13.81
N LEU A 42 -7.39 -4.04 14.77
CA LEU A 42 -6.78 -2.94 15.51
C LEU A 42 -5.59 -3.42 16.34
N ALA A 43 -5.70 -4.57 17.01
CA ALA A 43 -4.60 -5.15 17.77
C ALA A 43 -3.41 -5.52 16.88
N LEU A 44 -3.66 -6.08 15.69
CA LEU A 44 -2.62 -6.36 14.69
C LEU A 44 -1.94 -5.08 14.19
N GLY A 45 -2.71 -4.04 13.88
CA GLY A 45 -2.17 -2.74 13.43
C GLY A 45 -1.34 -2.05 14.51
N VAL A 46 -1.86 -1.94 15.73
CA VAL A 46 -1.13 -1.29 16.84
C VAL A 46 0.10 -2.11 17.24
N GLY A 47 -0.01 -3.43 17.31
CA GLY A 47 1.11 -4.31 17.67
C GLY A 47 2.28 -4.25 16.69
N THR A 48 2.00 -4.08 15.40
CA THR A 48 3.03 -3.92 14.37
C THR A 48 3.67 -2.53 14.41
N ILE A 49 2.90 -1.47 14.67
CA ILE A 49 3.40 -0.08 14.73
C ILE A 49 4.21 0.20 16.01
N VAL A 50 3.77 -0.29 17.18
CA VAL A 50 4.34 -0.01 18.51
C VAL A 50 5.48 -0.96 18.88
N SER A 51 5.99 -1.75 17.94
CA SER A 51 7.11 -2.68 18.15
C SER A 51 8.43 -1.94 18.51
N THR A 52 9.59 -2.50 18.22
CA THR A 52 10.92 -1.94 18.59
C THR A 52 11.10 -0.45 18.26
N SER A 53 10.37 0.07 17.27
CA SER A 53 10.32 1.47 16.82
C SER A 53 10.14 2.50 17.96
N ILE A 54 9.25 2.27 18.93
CA ILE A 54 8.96 3.26 19.98
C ILE A 54 10.08 3.38 21.02
N PHE A 55 10.88 2.33 21.20
CA PHE A 55 11.93 2.32 22.21
C PHE A 55 13.28 2.84 21.69
N THR A 56 13.52 2.74 20.38
CA THR A 56 14.81 3.10 19.78
C THR A 56 14.79 4.49 19.13
N LEU A 57 13.77 4.80 18.34
CA LEU A 57 13.73 6.04 17.55
C LEU A 57 13.68 7.32 18.42
N PRO A 58 12.87 7.40 19.49
CA PRO A 58 12.85 8.60 20.32
C PRO A 58 14.18 8.84 21.03
N GLY A 59 14.90 7.78 21.42
CA GLY A 59 16.20 7.89 22.08
C GLY A 59 17.26 8.50 21.16
N ILE A 60 17.31 8.06 19.90
CA ILE A 60 18.26 8.57 18.89
C ILE A 60 17.92 10.04 18.55
N VAL A 61 16.64 10.34 18.31
CA VAL A 61 16.20 11.70 17.93
C VAL A 61 16.37 12.69 19.10
N ALA A 62 16.13 12.25 20.34
CA ALA A 62 16.36 13.08 21.52
C ALA A 62 17.85 13.38 21.74
N ALA A 63 18.73 12.39 21.51
CA ALA A 63 20.16 12.53 21.71
C ALA A 63 20.85 13.37 20.61
N GLU A 64 20.47 13.19 19.34
CA GLU A 64 21.19 13.80 18.21
C GLU A 64 20.56 15.08 17.66
N HIS A 65 19.24 15.26 17.77
CA HIS A 65 18.54 16.30 16.98
C HIS A 65 17.77 17.34 17.80
N ALA A 66 17.03 16.94 18.85
CA ALA A 66 16.01 17.83 19.43
C ALA A 66 16.18 18.13 20.93
N GLY A 67 16.95 17.36 21.69
CA GLY A 67 17.02 17.53 23.15
C GLY A 67 15.61 17.51 23.80
N PRO A 68 15.30 18.39 24.77
CA PRO A 68 13.98 18.44 25.42
C PRO A 68 12.80 18.72 24.48
N ALA A 69 13.06 19.28 23.29
CA ALA A 69 12.04 19.65 22.31
C ALA A 69 11.58 18.46 21.43
N VAL A 70 12.11 17.25 21.63
CA VAL A 70 11.73 16.06 20.85
C VAL A 70 10.23 15.78 20.88
N ALA A 71 9.55 16.08 21.99
CA ALA A 71 8.10 15.94 22.12
C ALA A 71 7.31 16.78 21.11
N LEU A 72 7.80 17.99 20.77
CA LEU A 72 7.17 18.86 19.77
C LEU A 72 7.33 18.28 18.36
N SER A 73 8.48 17.71 18.04
CA SER A 73 8.72 17.05 16.74
C SER A 73 7.83 15.82 16.57
N PHE A 74 7.63 15.01 17.63
CA PHE A 74 6.72 13.88 17.61
C PHE A 74 5.25 14.29 17.48
N LEU A 75 4.84 15.41 18.10
CA LEU A 75 3.50 15.96 17.92
C LEU A 75 3.23 16.37 16.46
N LEU A 76 4.17 17.09 15.84
CA LEU A 76 4.06 17.45 14.43
C LEU A 76 4.04 16.21 13.52
N ALA A 77 4.91 15.23 13.79
CA ALA A 77 4.93 13.96 13.05
C ALA A 77 3.61 13.18 13.20
N ALA A 78 3.00 13.18 14.39
CA ALA A 78 1.71 12.54 14.63
C ALA A 78 0.56 13.20 13.84
N ILE A 79 0.58 14.54 13.72
CA ILE A 79 -0.40 15.28 12.91
C ILE A 79 -0.26 14.86 11.43
N VAL A 80 0.96 14.86 10.89
CA VAL A 80 1.22 14.46 9.50
C VAL A 80 0.81 12.99 9.27
N ALA A 81 1.19 12.09 10.18
CA ALA A 81 0.81 10.69 10.12
C ALA A 81 -0.72 10.50 10.17
N GLY A 82 -1.43 11.30 10.95
CA GLY A 82 -2.89 11.30 11.00
C GLY A 82 -3.54 11.71 9.67
N LEU A 83 -2.99 12.73 9.00
CA LEU A 83 -3.45 13.13 7.66
C LEU A 83 -3.23 12.01 6.63
N VAL A 84 -2.08 11.35 6.67
CA VAL A 84 -1.78 10.20 5.81
C VAL A 84 -2.70 9.01 6.13
N ALA A 85 -3.03 8.79 7.40
CA ALA A 85 -3.95 7.72 7.80
C ALA A 85 -5.36 7.95 7.23
N PHE A 86 -5.83 9.20 7.14
CA PHE A 86 -7.13 9.51 6.55
C PHE A 86 -7.18 9.20 5.05
N THR A 87 -6.14 9.52 4.28
CA THR A 87 -6.09 9.17 2.86
C THR A 87 -6.03 7.67 2.66
N TYR A 88 -5.30 6.95 3.52
CA TYR A 88 -5.27 5.48 3.50
C TYR A 88 -6.63 4.86 3.87
N ALA A 89 -7.36 5.45 4.81
CA ALA A 89 -8.70 5.00 5.19
C ALA A 89 -9.71 5.21 4.05
N GLU A 90 -9.62 6.32 3.32
CA GLU A 90 -10.44 6.59 2.14
C GLU A 90 -10.21 5.54 1.05
N MET A 91 -8.94 5.21 0.76
CA MET A 91 -8.62 4.15 -0.21
C MET A 91 -9.09 2.77 0.25
N ALA A 92 -8.94 2.44 1.53
CA ALA A 92 -9.40 1.16 2.09
C ALA A 92 -10.93 1.02 2.05
N ALA A 93 -11.67 2.14 2.21
CA ALA A 93 -13.13 2.15 2.08
C ALA A 93 -13.60 2.03 0.62
N ALA A 94 -12.89 2.66 -0.31
CA ALA A 94 -13.21 2.60 -1.75
C ALA A 94 -12.94 1.22 -2.37
N MET A 95 -11.98 0.46 -1.82
CA MET A 95 -11.51 -0.82 -2.38
C MET A 95 -11.52 -1.94 -1.31
N PRO A 96 -12.68 -2.56 -1.04
CA PRO A 96 -12.87 -3.50 0.08
C PRO A 96 -12.44 -4.95 -0.24
N PHE A 97 -11.29 -5.13 -0.90
CA PHE A 97 -10.66 -6.43 -1.16
C PHE A 97 -9.32 -6.54 -0.42
N ALA A 98 -8.84 -7.75 -0.16
CA ALA A 98 -7.55 -7.94 0.50
C ALA A 98 -6.42 -7.62 -0.50
N GLY A 99 -5.98 -6.36 -0.50
CA GLY A 99 -4.94 -5.85 -1.38
C GLY A 99 -3.94 -5.00 -0.61
N SER A 100 -2.67 -5.03 -1.03
CA SER A 100 -1.65 -4.10 -0.56
C SER A 100 -1.64 -2.85 -1.45
N ALA A 101 -0.81 -1.85 -1.12
CA ALA A 101 -0.65 -0.66 -1.94
C ALA A 101 -0.40 -0.99 -3.43
N TYR A 102 0.30 -2.11 -3.71
CA TYR A 102 0.51 -2.62 -5.06
C TYR A 102 -0.80 -2.98 -5.78
N SER A 103 -1.74 -3.64 -5.09
CA SER A 103 -3.05 -3.96 -5.64
C SER A 103 -3.87 -2.70 -5.94
N TRP A 104 -3.77 -1.67 -5.10
CA TRP A 104 -4.45 -0.39 -5.33
C TRP A 104 -3.88 0.36 -6.53
N VAL A 105 -2.55 0.32 -6.72
CA VAL A 105 -1.87 0.91 -7.87
C VAL A 105 -2.25 0.19 -9.16
N ASN A 106 -2.30 -1.15 -9.17
CA ASN A 106 -2.74 -1.92 -10.34
C ASN A 106 -4.18 -1.63 -10.75
N VAL A 107 -5.08 -1.45 -9.78
CA VAL A 107 -6.50 -1.15 -10.04
C VAL A 107 -6.69 0.28 -10.59
N LEU A 108 -5.93 1.25 -10.05
CA LEU A 108 -6.03 2.65 -10.47
C LEU A 108 -5.33 2.92 -11.81
N PHE A 109 -4.09 2.42 -11.97
CA PHE A 109 -3.23 2.74 -13.13
C PHE A 109 -3.23 1.66 -14.24
N GLY A 110 -3.77 0.47 -14.01
CA GLY A 110 -3.64 -0.66 -14.94
C GLY A 110 -2.22 -1.24 -14.96
N GLU A 111 -1.97 -2.30 -15.74
CA GLU A 111 -0.67 -2.99 -15.91
C GLU A 111 0.49 -2.08 -16.43
N PHE A 112 0.36 -0.75 -16.40
CA PHE A 112 1.39 0.19 -16.85
C PHE A 112 2.70 0.08 -16.04
N LEU A 113 2.62 -0.32 -14.76
CA LEU A 113 3.79 -0.52 -13.91
C LEU A 113 4.30 -1.97 -13.87
N ASP A 114 3.46 -2.96 -14.19
CA ASP A 114 3.86 -4.38 -14.22
C ASP A 114 4.64 -4.72 -15.51
N GLY A 115 4.50 -3.89 -16.55
CA GLY A 115 5.26 -3.96 -17.80
C GLY A 115 6.55 -3.13 -17.85
N LEU A 116 6.84 -2.32 -16.83
CA LEU A 116 8.12 -1.60 -16.76
C LEU A 116 9.16 -2.56 -16.16
N PRO A 117 10.37 -2.70 -16.74
CA PRO A 117 11.42 -3.52 -16.14
C PRO A 117 11.95 -2.82 -14.87
N VAL A 118 11.19 -2.90 -13.79
CA VAL A 118 11.60 -2.50 -12.44
C VAL A 118 11.85 -3.75 -11.60
N GLY A 119 12.51 -4.73 -12.23
CA GLY A 119 13.33 -5.69 -11.51
C GLY A 119 14.74 -5.14 -11.42
N LEU A 120 15.03 -4.33 -10.39
CA LEU A 120 16.36 -4.15 -9.79
C LEU A 120 16.21 -3.31 -8.51
N TYR A 121 15.72 -3.93 -7.44
CA TYR A 121 16.30 -4.04 -6.08
C TYR A 121 15.24 -4.46 -5.06
#